data_AF-A0A1R2AUT3-F1
#
_entry.id   AF-A0A1R2AUT3-F1
#
_cell.length_a   1.000
_cell.length_b   1.000
_cell.length_c   1.000
_cell.angle_alpha   90.00
_cell.angle_beta   90.00
_cell.angle_gamma   90.00
#
_symmetry.space_group_name_H-M   'P 1'
#
loop_
_entity.id
_entity.type
_entity.pdbx_description
1 polymer ?
#
loop_
_entity_poly.entity_id
_entity_poly.type
_entity_poly.pdbx_seq_one_letter_code
_entity_poly.pdbx_strand_id
1 'polypeptide(L)'
;MRQYRIVTPTSSITNCTSKNHTENRKERTLAYGITLADVSKRKNRVVSANGSPTLQNLKSIRSRTTNNSVSPEQAAIVVKDYIMPLFRMEKEAKHLKRRSELYGMKLKQTEKKDFGIISDFKLVEELNNKLESMRETKKEIEGQLKQAHQDKIVYENDYNVLNEKLLNSESNIIFLNYNLTQTLKKVSQNKFGFSLTNEQYLKYKSLYEEEIIHSSSLSKLLEEEKAKNDKIRNMAVKLEYVNTLLVMENDILGEKLKGLYVNTLLVMENDILGEKLKGLYESLNNLIGHQSIDNKILDEYQTIIFANQKLCEDEQRELKMIMTVNDEKKELEQMVKELSDITLGIQDRKDKYIKMLREKNIKLDNELKNVSFSRDKQKAELDELDKKYKDLQDEHIKLRTKLKSYKKSVSTDLLQEKYCKNCQKPFTEAANFNWSCKRHSSQYCEKVYWCCGQKGKDAQGCITSKHISVEDKELIEDSKKNQVIVFCSSCRNQGHSLSECPKDPNARSHFDPAEELARIEDYAKNRKKMNADSYMLKRKFIGMAMQRIKKSDTIIKNEIELSRLQHKRVFSDIMRYKKEIINFQSEDIPELFNSF
;
A
#
# COMPACT_ATOMS: atom_id res chain seq x y z
N MET A 1 -50.43 -17.12 54.26
CA MET A 1 -49.68 -18.29 53.73
C MET A 1 -50.04 -18.51 52.27
N ARG A 2 -49.25 -17.98 51.34
CA ARG A 2 -49.31 -18.31 49.90
C ARG A 2 -47.90 -18.70 49.47
N GLN A 3 -47.72 -19.98 49.12
CA GLN A 3 -46.45 -20.51 48.64
C GLN A 3 -46.36 -20.27 47.12
N TYR A 4 -45.37 -19.49 46.70
CA TYR A 4 -44.96 -19.42 45.31
C TYR A 4 -43.92 -20.52 45.05
N ARG A 5 -44.27 -21.52 44.23
CA ARG A 5 -43.33 -22.48 43.65
C ARG A 5 -42.65 -21.83 42.45
N ILE A 6 -41.34 -21.63 42.56
CA ILE A 6 -40.47 -21.27 41.44
C ILE A 6 -40.15 -22.56 40.67
N VAL A 7 -40.48 -22.56 39.38
CA VAL A 7 -40.16 -23.65 38.43
C VAL A 7 -38.86 -23.31 37.72
N THR A 8 -37.84 -24.15 37.87
CA THR A 8 -36.60 -24.11 37.09
C THR A 8 -36.75 -24.93 35.81
N PRO A 9 -36.36 -24.42 34.62
CA PRO A 9 -36.35 -25.24 33.41
C PRO A 9 -35.06 -26.05 33.31
N THR A 10 -35.18 -27.37 33.33
CA THR A 10 -34.13 -28.31 32.92
C THR A 10 -34.18 -28.50 31.41
N SER A 11 -33.14 -28.03 30.71
CA SER A 11 -32.93 -28.33 29.28
C SER A 11 -32.25 -29.70 29.13
N SER A 12 -33.05 -30.69 28.76
CA SER A 12 -32.62 -32.01 28.31
C SER A 12 -31.99 -31.94 26.92
N ILE A 13 -30.73 -32.38 26.82
CA ILE A 13 -29.99 -32.56 25.57
C ILE A 13 -30.42 -33.92 24.98
N THR A 14 -31.16 -33.88 23.88
CA THR A 14 -31.44 -35.07 23.05
C THR A 14 -30.42 -35.17 21.93
N ASN A 15 -29.75 -36.33 21.88
CA ASN A 15 -28.86 -36.75 20.81
C ASN A 15 -29.61 -36.87 19.47
N CYS A 16 -29.15 -36.12 18.46
CA CYS A 16 -29.44 -36.40 17.06
C CYS A 16 -28.12 -36.68 16.33
N THR A 17 -27.89 -37.95 16.03
CA THR A 17 -26.86 -38.43 15.11
C THR A 17 -27.33 -38.20 13.68
N SER A 18 -26.65 -37.34 12.93
CA SER A 18 -26.73 -37.34 11.47
C SER A 18 -25.33 -37.47 10.88
N LYS A 19 -25.20 -38.52 10.07
CA LYS A 19 -24.04 -38.90 9.27
C LYS A 19 -23.63 -37.73 8.37
N ASN A 20 -22.33 -37.45 8.30
CA ASN A 20 -21.74 -36.86 7.10
C ASN A 20 -20.27 -37.24 6.93
N HIS A 21 -20.03 -37.85 5.78
CA HIS A 21 -18.81 -38.01 4.98
C HIS A 21 -17.43 -37.76 5.62
N THR A 22 -16.70 -38.86 5.75
CA THR A 22 -15.24 -38.92 5.78
C THR A 22 -14.66 -38.51 4.44
N GLU A 23 -14.05 -37.32 4.36
CA GLU A 23 -13.02 -37.02 3.37
C GLU A 23 -11.68 -36.75 4.07
N ASN A 24 -10.70 -37.53 3.63
CA ASN A 24 -9.32 -37.53 4.10
C ASN A 24 -8.65 -36.16 3.91
N ARG A 25 -8.22 -35.53 5.01
CA ARG A 25 -7.11 -34.58 4.94
C ARG A 25 -6.18 -34.75 6.13
N LYS A 26 -5.03 -35.35 5.84
CA LYS A 26 -3.90 -35.58 6.73
C LYS A 26 -3.43 -34.27 7.35
N GLU A 27 -3.66 -34.10 8.65
CA GLU A 27 -2.95 -33.11 9.47
C GLU A 27 -1.52 -33.61 9.69
N ARG A 28 -0.56 -32.89 9.10
CA ARG A 28 0.84 -32.93 9.55
C ARG A 28 1.02 -31.81 10.57
N THR A 29 1.04 -32.20 11.83
CA THR A 29 1.60 -31.42 12.94
C THR A 29 3.09 -31.17 12.68
N LEU A 30 3.44 -29.90 12.46
CA LEU A 30 4.81 -29.41 12.60
C LEU A 30 4.79 -28.25 13.59
N ALA A 31 5.03 -28.60 14.85
CA ALA A 31 5.42 -27.66 15.87
C ALA A 31 6.85 -27.22 15.59
N TYR A 32 7.05 -25.95 15.22
CA TYR A 32 8.28 -25.22 15.49
C TYR A 32 7.92 -23.75 15.70
N GLY A 33 8.05 -23.30 16.94
CA GLY A 33 7.97 -21.89 17.31
C GLY A 33 9.16 -21.14 16.71
N ILE A 34 8.86 -20.13 15.90
CA ILE A 34 9.84 -19.14 15.46
C ILE A 34 9.61 -17.90 16.33
N THR A 35 10.58 -17.63 17.18
CA THR A 35 10.63 -16.43 18.02
C THR A 35 10.97 -15.20 17.19
N LEU A 36 10.47 -14.05 17.64
CA LEU A 36 10.58 -12.73 16.98
C LEU A 36 12.04 -12.20 16.87
N ALA A 37 13.04 -12.95 17.33
CA ALA A 37 14.46 -12.62 17.25
C ALA A 37 15.11 -13.02 15.90
N ASP A 38 14.51 -13.92 15.13
CA ASP A 38 15.11 -14.44 13.89
C ASP A 38 14.85 -13.59 12.64
N VAL A 39 13.99 -12.58 12.72
CA VAL A 39 13.66 -11.69 11.58
C VAL A 39 14.72 -10.59 11.36
N SER A 40 15.66 -10.40 12.30
CA SER A 40 16.64 -9.29 12.24
C SER A 40 18.02 -9.61 11.67
N LYS A 41 18.28 -10.84 11.16
CA LYS A 41 19.61 -11.21 10.61
C LYS A 41 19.65 -11.59 9.11
N ARG A 42 18.61 -11.29 8.32
CA ARG A 42 18.65 -11.44 6.85
C ARG A 42 18.52 -10.10 6.13
N LYS A 43 19.52 -9.23 6.28
CA LYS A 43 19.77 -8.14 5.34
C LYS A 43 21.26 -7.78 5.38
N ASN A 44 22.04 -8.49 4.57
CA ASN A 44 23.26 -7.99 3.89
C ASN A 44 23.92 -9.14 3.11
N ARG A 45 23.38 -9.45 1.93
CA ARG A 45 24.17 -10.03 0.84
C ARG A 45 23.60 -9.55 -0.48
N VAL A 46 23.91 -8.29 -0.81
CA VAL A 46 23.75 -7.76 -2.16
C VAL A 46 24.99 -8.21 -2.93
N VAL A 47 24.82 -9.25 -3.75
CA VAL A 47 25.76 -9.56 -4.82
C VAL A 47 25.56 -8.50 -5.90
N SER A 48 26.61 -7.71 -6.11
CA SER A 48 26.69 -6.67 -7.13
C SER A 48 26.88 -7.32 -8.50
N ALA A 49 25.82 -7.36 -9.31
CA ALA A 49 25.92 -7.56 -10.75
C ALA A 49 26.01 -6.17 -11.41
N ASN A 50 27.20 -5.80 -11.87
CA ASN A 50 27.47 -4.84 -12.95
C ASN A 50 28.98 -4.81 -13.20
N GLY A 51 29.42 -5.68 -14.11
CA GLY A 51 30.73 -5.64 -14.76
C GLY A 51 30.57 -6.23 -16.15
N SER A 52 30.90 -5.45 -17.18
CA SER A 52 30.95 -5.89 -18.57
C SER A 52 32.07 -6.92 -18.79
N PRO A 53 31.91 -7.89 -19.71
CA PRO A 53 32.91 -8.90 -19.98
C PRO A 53 34.01 -8.36 -20.90
N THR A 54 35.21 -8.13 -20.36
CA THR A 54 36.44 -8.03 -21.15
C THR A 54 36.93 -9.43 -21.51
N LEU A 55 37.19 -9.63 -22.81
CA LEU A 55 37.74 -10.81 -23.47
C LEU A 55 39.19 -11.12 -23.04
N GLN A 56 39.42 -11.47 -21.78
CA GLN A 56 40.67 -12.06 -21.33
C GLN A 56 40.40 -13.09 -20.24
N ASN A 57 40.14 -14.34 -20.66
CA ASN A 57 40.59 -15.59 -20.00
C ASN A 57 39.86 -16.81 -20.58
N LEU A 58 40.29 -17.25 -21.77
CA LEU A 58 39.83 -18.51 -22.39
C LEU A 58 40.67 -19.74 -21.99
N LYS A 59 41.32 -19.74 -20.82
CA LYS A 59 42.16 -20.88 -20.38
C LYS A 59 41.77 -21.54 -19.06
N SER A 60 40.74 -21.09 -18.33
CA SER A 60 40.39 -21.69 -17.02
C SER A 60 38.97 -22.26 -16.91
N ILE A 61 38.13 -22.19 -17.96
CA ILE A 61 36.79 -22.81 -17.96
C ILE A 61 36.89 -24.20 -18.60
N ARG A 62 37.54 -25.15 -17.92
CA ARG A 62 37.51 -26.57 -18.32
C ARG A 62 37.29 -27.56 -17.17
N SER A 63 36.97 -27.11 -15.95
CA SER A 63 36.96 -28.04 -14.80
C SER A 63 35.81 -27.90 -13.80
N ARG A 64 34.70 -27.22 -14.11
CA ARG A 64 33.54 -27.19 -13.20
C ARG A 64 32.19 -27.20 -13.91
N THR A 65 31.83 -28.34 -14.48
CA THR A 65 30.43 -28.75 -14.66
C THR A 65 30.36 -30.27 -14.57
N THR A 66 30.36 -30.80 -13.36
CA THR A 66 29.89 -32.16 -13.09
C THR A 66 28.48 -32.06 -12.50
N ASN A 67 27.52 -32.67 -13.22
CA ASN A 67 26.24 -33.18 -12.72
C ASN A 67 25.07 -32.21 -12.47
N ASN A 68 24.79 -31.30 -13.40
CA ASN A 68 23.41 -30.84 -13.59
C ASN A 68 22.82 -31.59 -14.78
N SER A 69 22.12 -32.69 -14.51
CA SER A 69 21.32 -33.39 -15.53
C SER A 69 20.21 -32.45 -16.01
N VAL A 70 20.30 -32.02 -17.26
CA VAL A 70 19.24 -31.28 -17.94
C VAL A 70 18.00 -32.17 -17.97
N SER A 71 16.87 -31.68 -17.48
CA SER A 71 15.64 -32.49 -17.51
C SER A 71 15.21 -32.71 -18.97
N PRO A 72 14.61 -33.87 -19.32
CA PRO A 72 14.11 -34.13 -20.66
C PRO A 72 13.14 -33.05 -21.15
N GLU A 73 12.39 -32.44 -20.23
CA GLU A 73 11.43 -31.37 -20.51
C GLU A 73 12.14 -30.06 -20.90
N GLN A 74 13.21 -29.69 -20.19
CA GLN A 74 14.03 -28.53 -20.56
C GLN A 74 14.73 -28.73 -21.91
N ALA A 75 15.22 -29.94 -22.17
CA ALA A 75 15.77 -30.28 -23.48
C ALA A 75 14.69 -30.18 -24.58
N ALA A 76 13.49 -30.70 -24.35
CA ALA A 76 12.38 -30.63 -25.30
C ALA A 76 11.94 -29.19 -25.60
N ILE A 77 11.91 -28.30 -24.61
CA ILE A 77 11.60 -26.87 -24.79
C ILE A 77 12.67 -26.21 -25.66
N VAL A 78 13.95 -26.47 -25.38
CA VAL A 78 15.05 -25.91 -26.20
C VAL A 78 14.98 -26.42 -27.64
N VAL A 79 14.70 -27.72 -27.85
CA VAL A 79 14.54 -28.27 -29.20
C VAL A 79 13.34 -27.66 -29.91
N LYS A 80 12.19 -27.50 -29.24
CA LYS A 80 10.96 -26.99 -29.84
C LYS A 80 11.02 -25.51 -30.19
N ASP A 81 11.58 -24.69 -29.30
CA ASP A 81 11.51 -23.24 -29.43
C ASP A 81 12.72 -22.65 -30.17
N TYR A 82 13.89 -23.31 -30.12
CA TYR A 82 15.12 -22.77 -30.72
C TYR A 82 15.62 -23.60 -31.90
N ILE A 83 15.52 -24.93 -31.85
CA ILE A 83 16.07 -25.79 -32.90
C ILE A 83 15.06 -26.05 -34.03
N MET A 84 13.79 -26.31 -33.70
CA MET A 84 12.75 -26.60 -34.69
C MET A 84 12.46 -25.47 -35.68
N PRO A 85 12.44 -24.18 -35.29
CA PRO A 85 12.24 -23.08 -36.26
C PRO A 85 13.31 -23.03 -37.35
N LEU A 86 14.56 -23.40 -37.04
CA LEU A 86 15.66 -23.44 -38.03
C LEU A 86 15.39 -24.47 -39.14
N PHE A 87 14.76 -25.59 -38.79
CA PHE A 87 14.39 -26.63 -39.76
C PHE A 87 13.07 -26.36 -40.49
N ARG A 88 12.19 -25.48 -39.96
CA ARG A 88 10.97 -25.05 -40.68
C ARG A 88 11.31 -24.21 -41.91
N MET A 89 12.22 -23.26 -41.76
CA MET A 89 12.72 -22.43 -42.87
C MET A 89 13.29 -23.28 -44.01
N GLU A 90 14.05 -24.33 -43.68
CA GLU A 90 14.65 -25.23 -44.68
C GLU A 90 13.59 -26.16 -45.33
N LYS A 91 12.59 -26.62 -44.56
CA LYS A 91 11.46 -27.39 -45.09
C LYS A 91 10.59 -26.57 -46.03
N GLU A 92 10.28 -25.32 -45.68
CA GLU A 92 9.49 -24.41 -46.50
C GLU A 92 10.22 -24.03 -47.79
N ALA A 93 11.54 -23.77 -47.73
CA ALA A 93 12.36 -23.53 -48.91
C ALA A 93 12.41 -24.75 -49.84
N LYS A 94 12.55 -25.97 -49.31
CA LYS A 94 12.49 -27.22 -50.10
C LYS A 94 11.09 -27.46 -50.68
N HIS A 95 10.03 -27.09 -49.95
CA HIS A 95 8.65 -27.24 -50.42
C HIS A 95 8.33 -26.23 -51.54
N LEU A 96 8.83 -24.99 -51.46
CA LEU A 96 8.72 -24.01 -52.55
C LEU A 96 9.46 -24.47 -53.81
N LYS A 97 10.67 -25.01 -53.65
CA LYS A 97 11.49 -25.50 -54.75
C LYS A 97 10.85 -26.71 -55.46
N ARG A 98 10.30 -27.65 -54.69
CA ARG A 98 9.51 -28.77 -55.25
C ARG A 98 8.22 -28.30 -55.94
N ARG A 99 7.56 -27.26 -55.42
CA ARG A 99 6.36 -26.71 -56.08
C ARG A 99 6.68 -26.03 -57.40
N SER A 100 7.83 -25.33 -57.50
CA SER A 100 8.28 -24.75 -58.77
C SER A 100 8.71 -25.79 -59.81
N GLU A 101 9.26 -26.94 -59.36
CA GLU A 101 9.71 -28.03 -60.23
C GLU A 101 8.55 -28.93 -60.70
N LEU A 102 7.54 -29.18 -59.86
CA LEU A 102 6.38 -30.02 -60.21
C LEU A 102 5.27 -29.31 -61.01
N TYR A 103 5.09 -28.00 -60.83
CA TYR A 103 4.00 -27.26 -61.51
C TYR A 103 4.42 -26.47 -62.74
N GLY A 104 5.68 -26.60 -63.20
CA GLY A 104 6.14 -26.11 -64.50
C GLY A 104 5.40 -24.87 -64.99
N MET A 105 5.47 -23.76 -64.23
CA MET A 105 4.83 -22.52 -64.62
C MET A 105 5.57 -21.99 -65.85
N LYS A 106 5.15 -22.46 -67.02
CA LYS A 106 5.46 -21.87 -68.31
C LYS A 106 5.00 -20.43 -68.24
N LEU A 107 5.98 -19.54 -68.13
CA LEU A 107 5.83 -18.10 -68.27
C LEU A 107 5.10 -17.86 -69.60
N LYS A 108 3.79 -17.59 -69.54
CA LYS A 108 2.99 -17.23 -70.71
C LYS A 108 3.67 -16.04 -71.38
N GLN A 109 4.20 -16.27 -72.58
CA GLN A 109 4.67 -15.22 -73.47
C GLN A 109 3.49 -14.32 -73.76
N THR A 110 3.44 -13.17 -73.07
CA THR A 110 2.54 -12.07 -73.42
C THR A 110 2.93 -11.58 -74.81
N GLU A 111 2.00 -11.76 -75.74
CA GLU A 111 2.04 -11.31 -77.11
C GLU A 111 2.47 -9.85 -77.20
N LYS A 112 3.41 -9.59 -78.11
CA LYS A 112 3.87 -8.25 -78.47
C LYS A 112 2.71 -7.56 -79.20
N LYS A 113 1.99 -6.68 -78.51
CA LYS A 113 1.12 -5.68 -79.16
C LYS A 113 1.98 -4.52 -79.64
N ASP A 114 1.78 -4.14 -80.89
CA ASP A 114 2.47 -3.06 -81.57
C ASP A 114 2.35 -1.73 -80.79
N PHE A 115 3.51 -1.18 -80.45
CA PHE A 115 3.68 0.10 -79.78
C PHE A 115 3.49 1.23 -80.80
N GLY A 116 2.26 1.71 -80.94
CA GLY A 116 1.97 2.98 -81.58
C GLY A 116 1.93 4.10 -80.53
N ILE A 117 2.35 5.31 -80.90
CA ILE A 117 2.48 6.53 -80.05
C ILE A 117 1.24 6.80 -79.15
N ILE A 118 0.07 6.28 -79.50
CA ILE A 118 -1.18 6.38 -78.73
C ILE A 118 -1.16 5.52 -77.45
N SER A 119 -0.41 4.40 -77.40
CA SER A 119 -0.26 3.59 -76.19
C SER A 119 0.58 4.28 -75.12
N ASP A 120 1.56 5.07 -75.54
CA ASP A 120 2.44 5.80 -74.61
C ASP A 120 1.69 6.96 -73.94
N PHE A 121 0.74 7.60 -74.63
CA PHE A 121 -0.16 8.57 -74.01
C PHE A 121 -1.09 7.94 -72.96
N LYS A 122 -1.63 6.74 -73.22
CA LYS A 122 -2.41 6.01 -72.21
C LYS A 122 -1.57 5.58 -71.01
N LEU A 123 -0.31 5.20 -71.24
CA LEU A 123 0.62 4.86 -70.16
C LEU A 123 0.95 6.09 -69.30
N VAL A 124 1.14 7.26 -69.93
CA VAL A 124 1.37 8.52 -69.22
C VAL A 124 0.15 8.91 -68.39
N GLU A 125 -1.06 8.74 -68.93
CA GLU A 125 -2.31 8.99 -68.20
C GLU A 125 -2.50 8.02 -67.02
N GLU A 126 -2.24 6.72 -67.21
CA GLU A 126 -2.23 5.73 -66.12
C GLU A 126 -1.17 6.06 -65.05
N LEU A 127 0.03 6.46 -65.46
CA LEU A 127 1.10 6.85 -64.54
C LEU A 127 0.72 8.10 -63.76
N ASN A 128 0.10 9.10 -64.39
CA ASN A 128 -0.38 10.31 -63.70
C ASN A 128 -1.50 9.99 -62.71
N ASN A 129 -2.49 9.17 -63.10
CA ASN A 129 -3.56 8.74 -62.21
C ASN A 129 -3.00 7.96 -61.00
N LYS A 130 -1.96 7.14 -61.23
CA LYS A 130 -1.26 6.42 -60.15
C LYS A 130 -0.42 7.35 -59.28
N LEU A 131 0.13 8.42 -59.84
CA LEU A 131 0.87 9.44 -59.09
C LEU A 131 -0.09 10.25 -58.20
N GLU A 132 -1.27 10.59 -58.71
CA GLU A 132 -2.31 11.31 -57.96
C GLU A 132 -2.87 10.45 -56.81
N SER A 133 -3.16 9.17 -57.05
CA SER A 133 -3.58 8.25 -55.97
C SER A 133 -2.48 8.02 -54.93
N MET A 134 -1.21 7.98 -55.35
CA MET A 134 -0.07 7.94 -54.41
C MET A 134 0.08 9.25 -53.60
N ARG A 135 -0.28 10.41 -54.16
CA ARG A 135 -0.33 11.67 -53.42
C ARG A 135 -1.48 11.70 -52.41
N GLU A 136 -2.65 11.19 -52.77
CA GLU A 136 -3.80 11.09 -51.87
C GLU A 136 -3.52 10.15 -50.70
N THR A 137 -3.03 8.95 -50.98
CA THR A 137 -2.61 8.00 -49.92
C THR A 137 -1.51 8.55 -49.04
N LYS A 138 -0.53 9.29 -49.60
CA LYS A 138 0.48 10.00 -48.80
C LYS A 138 -0.16 11.02 -47.86
N LYS A 139 -1.11 11.82 -48.34
CA LYS A 139 -1.85 12.80 -47.50
C LYS A 139 -2.65 12.08 -46.40
N GLU A 140 -3.28 10.95 -46.72
CA GLU A 140 -4.04 10.15 -45.76
C GLU A 140 -3.12 9.58 -44.66
N ILE A 141 -1.97 9.01 -45.04
CA ILE A 141 -0.96 8.51 -44.09
C ILE A 141 -0.39 9.65 -43.23
N GLU A 142 -0.11 10.82 -43.81
CA GLU A 142 0.32 12.00 -43.05
C GLU A 142 -0.77 12.47 -42.06
N GLY A 143 -2.05 12.37 -42.44
CA GLY A 143 -3.19 12.62 -41.56
C GLY A 143 -3.26 11.63 -40.41
N GLN A 144 -3.15 10.33 -40.70
CA GLN A 144 -3.11 9.27 -39.68
C GLN A 144 -1.91 9.42 -38.74
N LEU A 145 -0.75 9.81 -39.25
CA LEU A 145 0.45 10.06 -38.44
C LEU A 145 0.25 11.23 -37.48
N LYS A 146 -0.37 12.32 -37.94
CA LYS A 146 -0.71 13.47 -37.08
C LYS A 146 -1.73 13.09 -36.01
N GLN A 147 -2.75 12.31 -36.37
CA GLN A 147 -3.74 11.82 -35.41
C GLN A 147 -3.09 10.91 -34.36
N ALA A 148 -2.28 9.94 -34.78
CA ALA A 148 -1.56 9.06 -33.86
C ALA A 148 -0.60 9.82 -32.93
N HIS A 149 0.00 10.91 -33.41
CA HIS A 149 0.82 11.79 -32.58
C HIS A 149 -0.02 12.56 -31.55
N GLN A 150 -1.21 13.04 -31.90
CA GLN A 150 -2.13 13.67 -30.95
C GLN A 150 -2.61 12.67 -29.90
N ASP A 151 -3.02 11.47 -30.34
CA ASP A 151 -3.46 10.40 -29.43
C ASP A 151 -2.35 10.01 -28.46
N LYS A 152 -1.09 9.91 -28.93
CA LYS A 152 0.08 9.67 -28.07
C LYS A 152 0.20 10.73 -26.96
N ILE A 153 0.03 12.02 -27.29
CA ILE A 153 0.10 13.10 -26.29
C ILE A 153 -1.03 12.94 -25.26
N VAL A 154 -2.25 12.61 -25.71
CA VAL A 154 -3.39 12.38 -24.81
C VAL A 154 -3.10 11.21 -23.87
N TYR A 155 -2.61 10.08 -24.37
CA TYR A 155 -2.25 8.93 -23.55
C TYR A 155 -1.10 9.21 -22.58
N GLU A 156 -0.12 10.01 -22.97
CA GLU A 156 0.99 10.41 -22.11
C GLU A 156 0.50 11.31 -20.96
N ASN A 157 -0.44 12.22 -21.24
CA ASN A 157 -1.10 13.02 -20.20
C ASN A 157 -1.95 12.16 -19.26
N ASP A 158 -2.76 11.25 -19.79
CA ASP A 158 -3.57 10.33 -18.98
C ASP A 158 -2.70 9.44 -18.10
N TYR A 159 -1.58 8.95 -18.62
CA TYR A 159 -0.59 8.18 -17.87
C TYR A 159 -0.02 9.00 -16.71
N ASN A 160 0.36 10.26 -16.96
CA ASN A 160 0.88 11.15 -15.92
C ASN A 160 -0.15 11.41 -14.81
N VAL A 161 -1.42 11.66 -15.17
CA VAL A 161 -2.51 11.83 -14.19
C VAL A 161 -2.75 10.55 -13.39
N LEU A 162 -2.69 9.38 -14.02
CA LEU A 162 -2.84 8.10 -13.33
C LEU A 162 -1.67 7.86 -12.36
N ASN A 163 -0.45 8.19 -12.77
CA ASN A 163 0.75 8.04 -11.97
C ASN A 163 0.73 8.97 -10.75
N GLU A 164 0.23 10.20 -10.90
CA GLU A 164 0.04 11.12 -9.78
C GLU A 164 -1.02 10.60 -8.78
N LYS A 165 -2.14 10.06 -9.28
CA LYS A 165 -3.15 9.40 -8.44
C LYS A 165 -2.58 8.20 -7.69
N LEU A 166 -1.73 7.41 -8.34
CA LEU A 166 -1.06 6.27 -7.73
C LEU A 166 -0.14 6.73 -6.58
N LEU A 167 0.74 7.70 -6.83
CA LEU A 167 1.63 8.31 -5.81
C LEU A 167 0.86 8.90 -4.61
N ASN A 168 -0.27 9.56 -4.88
CA ASN A 168 -1.14 10.08 -3.82
C ASN A 168 -1.78 8.94 -3.01
N SER A 169 -2.20 7.86 -3.65
CA SER A 169 -2.76 6.69 -2.97
C SER A 169 -1.71 5.96 -2.11
N GLU A 170 -0.47 5.82 -2.60
CA GLU A 170 0.65 5.25 -1.84
C GLU A 170 0.96 6.10 -0.60
N SER A 171 0.97 7.43 -0.76
CA SER A 171 1.16 8.37 0.35
C SER A 171 0.06 8.24 1.40
N ASN A 172 -1.20 8.09 0.96
CA ASN A 172 -2.34 7.86 1.86
C ASN A 172 -2.23 6.52 2.61
N ILE A 173 -1.77 5.46 1.96
CA ILE A 173 -1.54 4.15 2.61
C ILE A 173 -0.46 4.28 3.70
N ILE A 174 0.63 5.00 3.42
CA ILE A 174 1.68 5.24 4.42
C ILE A 174 1.13 6.00 5.62
N PHE A 175 0.33 7.04 5.38
CA PHE A 175 -0.32 7.82 6.45
C PHE A 175 -1.29 6.97 7.29
N LEU A 176 -2.13 6.17 6.64
CA LEU A 176 -3.06 5.27 7.32
C LEU A 176 -2.33 4.22 8.16
N ASN A 177 -1.24 3.64 7.65
CA ASN A 177 -0.41 2.69 8.40
C ASN A 177 0.25 3.34 9.63
N TYR A 178 0.68 4.59 9.50
CA TYR A 178 1.19 5.36 10.63
C TYR A 178 0.11 5.55 11.71
N ASN A 179 -1.09 5.99 11.32
CA ASN A 179 -2.22 6.15 12.24
C ASN A 179 -2.62 4.84 12.90
N LEU A 180 -2.71 3.74 12.14
CA LEU A 180 -2.99 2.41 12.67
C LEU A 180 -1.95 2.01 13.73
N THR A 181 -0.67 2.24 13.46
CA THR A 181 0.41 1.96 14.40
C THR A 181 0.28 2.78 15.68
N GLN A 182 -0.10 4.06 15.58
CA GLN A 182 -0.33 4.91 16.75
C GLN A 182 -1.54 4.46 17.57
N THR A 183 -2.64 4.08 16.91
CA THR A 183 -3.82 3.55 17.58
C THR A 183 -3.51 2.23 18.28
N LEU A 184 -2.77 1.32 17.64
CA LEU A 184 -2.32 0.07 18.26
C LEU A 184 -1.45 0.32 19.49
N LYS A 185 -0.55 1.31 19.45
CA LYS A 185 0.23 1.72 20.63
C LYS A 185 -0.68 2.20 21.76
N LYS A 186 -1.66 3.06 21.49
CA LYS A 186 -2.63 3.52 22.50
C LYS A 186 -3.44 2.36 23.07
N VAL A 187 -3.93 1.46 22.24
CA VAL A 187 -4.66 0.26 22.68
C VAL A 187 -3.78 -0.62 23.55
N SER A 188 -2.50 -0.81 23.21
CA SER A 188 -1.56 -1.58 24.04
C SER A 188 -1.30 -0.92 25.40
N GLN A 189 -1.19 0.41 25.43
CA GLN A 189 -1.04 1.18 26.67
C GLN A 189 -2.30 1.07 27.54
N ASN A 190 -3.49 1.20 26.94
CA ASN A 190 -4.76 1.05 27.65
C ASN A 190 -4.95 -0.38 28.17
N LYS A 191 -4.53 -1.40 27.41
CA LYS A 191 -4.57 -2.79 27.84
C LYS A 191 -3.69 -3.03 29.08
N PHE A 192 -2.52 -2.39 29.12
CA PHE A 192 -1.65 -2.44 30.30
C PHE A 192 -2.32 -1.76 31.51
N GLY A 193 -2.93 -0.58 31.31
CA GLY A 193 -3.71 0.10 32.34
C GLY A 193 -4.86 -0.77 32.87
N PHE A 194 -5.65 -1.37 31.98
CA PHE A 194 -6.74 -2.27 32.36
C PHE A 194 -6.25 -3.50 33.13
N SER A 195 -5.12 -4.08 32.74
CA SER A 195 -4.52 -5.21 33.47
C SER A 195 -4.18 -4.83 34.91
N LEU A 196 -3.58 -3.66 35.12
CA LEU A 196 -3.23 -3.16 36.45
C LEU A 196 -4.48 -2.87 37.29
N THR A 197 -5.47 -2.20 36.72
CA THR A 197 -6.74 -1.91 37.41
C THR A 197 -7.50 -3.20 37.74
N ASN A 198 -7.48 -4.20 36.86
CA ASN A 198 -8.11 -5.48 37.11
C ASN A 198 -7.40 -6.27 38.22
N GLU A 199 -6.06 -6.21 38.30
CA GLU A 199 -5.30 -6.81 39.40
C GLU A 199 -5.63 -6.13 40.74
N GLN A 200 -5.72 -4.80 40.77
CA GLN A 200 -6.18 -4.06 41.94
C GLN A 200 -7.61 -4.43 42.34
N TYR A 201 -8.52 -4.53 41.37
CA TYR A 201 -9.90 -4.93 41.60
C TYR A 201 -9.98 -6.33 42.22
N LEU A 202 -9.23 -7.30 41.69
CA LEU A 202 -9.19 -8.66 42.25
C LEU A 202 -8.66 -8.67 43.69
N LYS A 203 -7.66 -7.83 43.99
CA LYS A 203 -7.14 -7.66 45.36
C LYS A 203 -8.18 -7.05 46.30
N TYR A 204 -8.89 -6.01 45.88
CA TYR A 204 -9.96 -5.43 46.70
C TYR A 204 -11.12 -6.40 46.90
N LYS A 205 -11.45 -7.17 45.87
CA LYS A 205 -12.48 -8.21 45.96
C LYS A 205 -12.12 -9.28 47.00
N SER A 206 -10.87 -9.75 47.03
CA SER A 206 -10.45 -10.75 48.02
C SER A 206 -10.50 -10.19 49.45
N LEU A 207 -10.03 -8.96 49.66
CA LEU A 207 -10.09 -8.30 50.97
C LEU A 207 -11.54 -8.12 51.45
N TYR A 208 -12.45 -7.76 50.54
CA TYR A 208 -13.87 -7.65 50.85
C TYR A 208 -14.51 -9.00 51.22
N GLU A 209 -14.16 -10.07 50.50
CA GLU A 209 -14.60 -11.43 50.84
C GLU A 209 -14.06 -11.89 52.21
N GLU A 210 -12.81 -11.56 52.55
CA GLU A 210 -12.22 -11.82 53.88
C GLU A 210 -12.96 -11.05 54.98
N GLU A 211 -13.28 -9.77 54.76
CA GLU A 211 -14.00 -8.96 55.75
C GLU A 211 -15.43 -9.46 55.98
N ILE A 212 -16.12 -9.94 54.94
CA ILE A 212 -17.43 -10.59 55.08
C ILE A 212 -17.33 -11.83 55.98
N ILE A 213 -16.31 -12.66 55.79
CA ILE A 213 -16.10 -13.86 56.61
C ILE A 213 -15.81 -13.45 58.06
N HIS A 214 -14.97 -12.44 58.26
CA HIS A 214 -14.63 -11.91 59.58
C HIS A 214 -15.86 -11.33 60.30
N SER A 215 -16.65 -10.49 59.62
CA SER A 215 -17.91 -9.93 60.12
C SER A 215 -18.93 -11.01 60.47
N SER A 216 -19.07 -12.04 59.63
CA SER A 216 -19.93 -13.21 59.91
C SER A 216 -19.48 -13.96 61.17
N SER A 217 -18.16 -14.13 61.36
CA SER A 217 -17.59 -14.75 62.56
C SER A 217 -17.85 -13.93 63.82
N LEU A 218 -17.62 -12.61 63.76
CA LEU A 218 -17.91 -11.69 64.86
C LEU A 218 -19.40 -11.67 65.22
N SER A 219 -20.29 -11.68 64.23
CA SER A 219 -21.74 -11.75 64.47
C SER A 219 -22.14 -13.02 65.22
N LYS A 220 -21.52 -14.17 64.90
CA LYS A 220 -21.75 -15.43 65.64
C LYS A 220 -21.24 -15.34 67.08
N LEU A 221 -20.04 -14.81 67.29
CA LEU A 221 -19.50 -14.60 68.64
C LEU A 221 -20.38 -13.67 69.48
N LEU A 222 -20.92 -12.62 68.85
CA LEU A 222 -21.86 -11.70 69.50
C LEU A 222 -23.17 -12.40 69.90
N GLU A 223 -23.72 -13.26 69.05
CA GLU A 223 -24.91 -14.05 69.37
C GLU A 223 -24.64 -15.05 70.51
N GLU A 224 -23.47 -15.69 70.52
CA GLU A 224 -23.04 -16.58 71.60
C GLU A 224 -22.92 -15.84 72.94
N GLU A 225 -22.30 -14.65 72.94
CA GLU A 225 -22.19 -13.81 74.13
C GLU A 225 -23.56 -13.30 74.60
N LYS A 226 -24.46 -12.91 73.68
CA LYS A 226 -25.85 -12.58 74.04
C LYS A 226 -26.56 -13.75 74.72
N ALA A 227 -26.41 -14.97 74.18
CA ALA A 227 -27.00 -16.17 74.78
C ALA A 227 -26.41 -16.49 76.16
N LYS A 228 -25.10 -16.27 76.37
CA LYS A 228 -24.48 -16.39 77.71
C LYS A 228 -25.02 -15.34 78.66
N ASN A 229 -25.12 -14.09 78.23
CA ASN A 229 -25.63 -12.99 79.03
C ASN A 229 -27.10 -13.23 79.43
N ASP A 230 -27.94 -13.73 78.53
CA ASP A 230 -29.32 -14.10 78.85
C ASP A 230 -29.39 -15.27 79.86
N LYS A 231 -28.48 -16.25 79.79
CA LYS A 231 -28.36 -17.30 80.83
C LYS A 231 -28.00 -16.72 82.19
N ILE A 232 -27.04 -15.78 82.23
CA ILE A 232 -26.64 -15.10 83.47
C ILE A 232 -27.81 -14.29 84.02
N ARG A 233 -28.51 -13.52 83.18
CA ARG A 233 -29.71 -12.75 83.58
C ARG A 233 -30.80 -13.65 84.15
N ASN A 234 -31.09 -14.78 83.49
CA ASN A 234 -32.06 -15.76 83.99
C ASN A 234 -31.62 -16.38 85.33
N MET A 235 -30.32 -16.59 85.54
CA MET A 235 -29.80 -17.10 86.80
C MET A 235 -29.88 -16.04 87.91
N ALA A 236 -29.60 -14.77 87.59
CA ALA A 236 -29.77 -13.66 88.51
C ALA A 236 -31.23 -13.53 88.98
N VAL A 237 -32.21 -13.62 88.07
CA VAL A 237 -33.65 -13.61 88.42
C VAL A 237 -34.03 -14.80 89.30
N LYS A 238 -33.49 -16.00 89.05
CA LYS A 238 -33.71 -17.17 89.92
C LYS A 238 -33.13 -16.95 91.31
N LEU A 239 -31.93 -16.40 91.41
CA LEU A 239 -31.29 -16.08 92.68
C LEU A 239 -32.06 -15.01 93.45
N GLU A 240 -32.57 -13.98 92.76
CA GLU A 240 -33.43 -12.96 93.34
C GLU A 240 -34.73 -13.55 93.91
N TYR A 241 -35.37 -14.48 93.19
CA TYR A 241 -36.54 -15.20 93.68
C TYR A 241 -36.23 -16.06 94.92
N VAL A 242 -35.13 -16.81 94.91
CA VAL A 242 -34.69 -17.60 96.06
C VAL A 242 -34.37 -16.69 97.25
N ASN A 243 -33.70 -15.56 97.02
CA ASN A 243 -33.42 -14.58 98.05
C ASN A 243 -34.71 -14.01 98.64
N THR A 244 -35.71 -13.71 97.81
CA THR A 244 -37.03 -13.24 98.26
C THR A 244 -37.74 -14.30 99.12
N LEU A 245 -37.68 -15.57 98.74
CA LEU A 245 -38.21 -16.68 99.54
C LEU A 245 -37.50 -16.80 100.90
N LEU A 246 -36.16 -16.71 100.91
CA LEU A 246 -35.37 -16.74 102.14
C LEU A 246 -35.66 -15.55 103.06
N VAL A 247 -35.85 -14.35 102.50
CA VAL A 247 -36.28 -13.17 103.26
C VAL A 247 -37.65 -13.40 103.89
N MET A 248 -38.62 -13.92 103.14
CA MET A 248 -39.94 -14.24 103.70
C MET A 248 -39.88 -15.35 104.77
N GLU A 249 -39.05 -16.37 104.57
CA GLU A 249 -38.83 -17.43 105.57
C GLU A 249 -38.20 -16.87 106.85
N ASN A 250 -37.18 -16.01 106.71
CA ASN A 250 -36.56 -15.28 107.82
C ASN A 250 -37.55 -14.34 108.51
N ASP A 251 -38.45 -13.67 107.79
CA ASP A 251 -39.48 -12.82 108.37
C ASP A 251 -40.51 -13.66 109.16
N ILE A 252 -40.93 -14.82 108.64
CA ILE A 252 -41.84 -15.76 109.33
C ILE A 252 -41.16 -16.36 110.58
N LEU A 253 -39.89 -16.77 110.47
CA LEU A 253 -39.09 -17.24 111.60
C LEU A 253 -38.86 -16.12 112.61
N GLY A 254 -38.59 -14.91 112.13
CA GLY A 254 -38.42 -13.69 112.90
C GLY A 254 -39.69 -13.30 113.66
N GLU A 255 -40.87 -13.43 113.06
CA GLU A 255 -42.15 -13.22 113.75
C GLU A 255 -42.44 -14.33 114.78
N LYS A 256 -42.11 -15.59 114.47
CA LYS A 256 -42.20 -16.70 115.44
C LYS A 256 -41.23 -16.54 116.61
N LEU A 257 -40.02 -16.03 116.37
CA LEU A 257 -39.03 -15.69 117.39
C LEU A 257 -39.41 -14.43 118.18
N LYS A 258 -40.00 -13.42 117.54
CA LYS A 258 -40.58 -12.24 118.21
C LYS A 258 -41.74 -12.63 119.13
N GLY A 259 -42.50 -13.68 118.82
CA GLY A 259 -43.47 -14.29 119.73
C GLY A 259 -42.88 -14.97 120.97
N LEU A 260 -41.59 -15.34 120.96
CA LEU A 260 -40.87 -15.97 122.08
C LEU A 260 -40.00 -15.00 122.87
N TYR A 261 -39.73 -13.80 122.36
CA TYR A 261 -38.76 -12.86 122.93
C TYR A 261 -39.37 -11.51 123.33
N VAL A 262 -40.58 -11.52 123.90
CA VAL A 262 -41.20 -10.32 124.51
C VAL A 262 -40.66 -10.05 125.92
N ASN A 263 -39.34 -10.13 126.14
CA ASN A 263 -38.76 -9.63 127.41
C ASN A 263 -37.31 -9.09 127.33
N THR A 264 -36.75 -8.85 126.13
CA THR A 264 -35.37 -8.32 126.02
C THR A 264 -35.23 -7.32 124.87
N LEU A 265 -36.03 -6.25 124.87
CA LEU A 265 -36.31 -5.43 123.68
C LEU A 265 -35.83 -3.97 123.78
N LEU A 266 -34.73 -3.67 124.49
CA LEU A 266 -34.19 -2.29 124.55
C LEU A 266 -32.70 -2.15 124.20
N VAL A 267 -31.97 -3.26 123.98
CA VAL A 267 -30.56 -3.22 123.56
C VAL A 267 -30.37 -3.59 122.08
N MET A 268 -31.23 -4.46 121.52
CA MET A 268 -31.14 -4.88 120.10
C MET A 268 -31.70 -3.85 119.10
N GLU A 269 -32.52 -2.91 119.54
CA GLU A 269 -33.17 -1.95 118.64
C GLU A 269 -32.17 -0.97 118.00
N ASN A 270 -31.11 -0.59 118.73
CA ASN A 270 -30.06 0.30 118.21
C ASN A 270 -29.09 -0.42 117.27
N ASP A 271 -28.75 -1.68 117.52
CA ASP A 271 -27.88 -2.46 116.63
C ASP A 271 -28.61 -2.84 115.32
N ILE A 272 -29.90 -3.18 115.39
CA ILE A 272 -30.72 -3.45 114.20
C ILE A 272 -30.93 -2.19 113.36
N LEU A 273 -31.14 -1.02 113.97
CA LEU A 273 -31.20 0.25 113.25
C LEU A 273 -29.85 0.59 112.60
N GLY A 274 -28.74 0.33 113.29
CA GLY A 274 -27.38 0.52 112.76
C GLY A 274 -27.08 -0.36 111.56
N GLU A 275 -27.39 -1.66 111.64
CA GLU A 275 -27.19 -2.58 110.51
C GLU A 275 -28.14 -2.31 109.34
N LYS A 276 -29.39 -1.92 109.61
CA LYS A 276 -30.34 -1.52 108.55
C LYS A 276 -29.91 -0.24 107.84
N LEU A 277 -29.40 0.76 108.58
CA LEU A 277 -28.81 1.96 107.99
C LEU A 277 -27.56 1.64 107.19
N LYS A 278 -26.68 0.76 107.70
CA LYS A 278 -25.48 0.32 106.99
C LYS A 278 -25.83 -0.43 105.69
N GLY A 279 -26.79 -1.35 105.74
CA GLY A 279 -27.29 -2.06 104.56
C GLY A 279 -27.98 -1.15 103.54
N LEU A 280 -28.70 -0.12 103.99
CA LEU A 280 -29.25 0.92 103.11
C LEU A 280 -28.15 1.77 102.48
N TYR A 281 -27.11 2.17 103.22
CA TYR A 281 -25.97 2.91 102.68
C TYR A 281 -25.14 2.06 101.70
N GLU A 282 -24.94 0.77 101.97
CA GLU A 282 -24.27 -0.15 101.04
C GLU A 282 -25.12 -0.39 99.78
N SER A 283 -26.44 -0.53 99.92
CA SER A 283 -27.36 -0.65 98.78
C SER A 283 -27.42 0.64 97.96
N LEU A 284 -27.40 1.81 98.60
CA LEU A 284 -27.34 3.12 97.96
C LEU A 284 -26.01 3.31 97.23
N ASN A 285 -24.89 2.93 97.84
CA ASN A 285 -23.56 2.96 97.20
C ASN A 285 -23.47 1.99 96.02
N ASN A 286 -24.09 0.81 96.11
CA ASN A 286 -24.20 -0.11 94.98
C ASN A 286 -25.07 0.48 93.86
N LEU A 287 -26.18 1.16 94.19
CA LEU A 287 -27.02 1.85 93.21
C LEU A 287 -26.27 3.00 92.51
N ILE A 288 -25.51 3.79 93.26
CA ILE A 288 -24.66 4.86 92.71
C ILE A 288 -23.56 4.27 91.81
N GLY A 289 -23.00 3.12 92.19
CA GLY A 289 -22.08 2.33 91.36
C GLY A 289 -22.73 1.84 90.06
N HIS A 290 -23.98 1.37 90.12
CA HIS A 290 -24.76 0.97 88.94
C HIS A 290 -25.03 2.16 88.00
N GLN A 291 -25.34 3.34 88.53
CA GLN A 291 -25.54 4.54 87.69
C GLN A 291 -24.27 4.95 86.93
N SER A 292 -23.08 4.72 87.51
CA SER A 292 -21.79 4.91 86.83
C SER A 292 -21.58 3.90 85.69
N ILE A 293 -22.02 2.66 85.87
CA ILE A 293 -21.97 1.61 84.83
C ILE A 293 -22.96 1.93 83.71
N ASP A 294 -24.19 2.33 84.04
CA ASP A 294 -25.21 2.69 83.06
C ASP A 294 -24.78 3.88 82.20
N ASN A 295 -24.15 4.90 82.80
CA ASN A 295 -23.59 6.02 82.06
C ASN A 295 -22.47 5.58 81.10
N LYS A 296 -21.57 4.68 81.53
CA LYS A 296 -20.53 4.13 80.64
C LYS A 296 -21.11 3.31 79.49
N ILE A 297 -22.12 2.48 79.76
CA ILE A 297 -22.83 1.72 78.72
C ILE A 297 -23.49 2.68 77.73
N LEU A 298 -24.08 3.77 78.23
CA LEU A 298 -24.73 4.77 77.39
C LEU A 298 -23.70 5.51 76.50
N ASP A 299 -22.53 5.87 77.03
CA ASP A 299 -21.43 6.46 76.26
C ASP A 299 -20.88 5.50 75.19
N GLU A 300 -20.70 4.22 75.53
CA GLU A 300 -20.30 3.18 74.55
C GLU A 300 -21.36 3.00 73.47
N TYR A 301 -22.65 2.99 73.84
CA TYR A 301 -23.75 2.87 72.89
C TYR A 301 -23.82 4.08 71.95
N GLN A 302 -23.61 5.29 72.45
CA GLN A 302 -23.51 6.49 71.62
C GLN A 302 -22.32 6.43 70.65
N THR A 303 -21.18 5.93 71.11
CA THR A 303 -19.99 5.73 70.27
C THR A 303 -20.26 4.73 69.15
N ILE A 304 -20.97 3.63 69.44
CA ILE A 304 -21.38 2.63 68.45
C ILE A 304 -22.38 3.22 67.44
N ILE A 305 -23.38 3.99 67.90
CA ILE A 305 -24.34 4.66 67.01
C ILE A 305 -23.60 5.59 66.05
N PHE A 306 -22.69 6.41 66.56
CA PHE A 306 -21.92 7.34 65.73
C PHE A 306 -21.04 6.61 64.71
N ALA A 307 -20.37 5.53 65.12
CA ALA A 307 -19.57 4.70 64.21
C ALA A 307 -20.42 4.07 63.11
N ASN A 308 -21.60 3.52 63.44
CA ASN A 308 -22.53 2.94 62.48
C ASN A 308 -23.11 3.98 61.52
N GLN A 309 -23.43 5.18 62.01
CA GLN A 309 -23.90 6.27 61.16
C GLN A 309 -22.83 6.64 60.12
N LYS A 310 -21.58 6.76 60.55
CA LYS A 310 -20.46 7.03 59.66
C LYS A 310 -20.25 5.92 58.62
N LEU A 311 -20.35 4.66 59.04
CA LEU A 311 -20.29 3.51 58.12
C LEU A 311 -21.40 3.56 57.07
N CYS A 312 -22.65 3.84 57.47
CA CYS A 312 -23.76 3.99 56.53
C CYS A 312 -23.56 5.16 55.54
N GLU A 313 -22.99 6.29 55.99
CA GLU A 313 -22.67 7.42 55.11
C GLU A 313 -21.58 7.08 54.09
N ASP A 314 -20.55 6.32 54.50
CA ASP A 314 -19.49 5.86 53.61
C ASP A 314 -20.02 4.81 52.61
N GLU A 315 -20.85 3.85 53.03
CA GLU A 315 -21.53 2.90 52.13
C GLU A 315 -22.42 3.61 51.09
N GLN A 316 -23.16 4.64 51.50
CA GLN A 316 -23.96 5.45 50.57
C GLN A 316 -23.08 6.18 49.55
N ARG A 317 -21.89 6.64 49.97
CA ARG A 317 -20.93 7.31 49.08
C ARG A 317 -20.36 6.31 48.06
N GLU A 318 -19.99 5.11 48.51
CA GLU A 318 -19.52 4.04 47.64
C GLU A 318 -20.60 3.60 46.65
N LEU A 319 -21.85 3.44 47.10
CA LEU A 319 -22.96 3.08 46.22
C LEU A 319 -23.17 4.13 45.12
N LYS A 320 -23.10 5.43 45.46
CA LYS A 320 -23.17 6.51 44.47
C LYS A 320 -22.01 6.44 43.47
N MET A 321 -20.80 6.14 43.94
CA MET A 321 -19.63 5.98 43.07
C MET A 321 -19.81 4.78 42.12
N ILE A 322 -20.28 3.63 42.62
CA ILE A 322 -20.57 2.45 41.80
C ILE A 322 -21.62 2.76 40.74
N MET A 323 -22.68 3.50 41.10
CA MET A 323 -23.70 3.94 40.13
C MET A 323 -23.08 4.80 39.02
N THR A 324 -22.23 5.78 39.36
CA THR A 324 -21.55 6.62 38.35
C THR A 324 -20.65 5.81 37.43
N VAL A 325 -19.86 4.86 37.97
CA VAL A 325 -19.01 3.97 37.17
C VAL A 325 -19.83 3.07 36.25
N ASN A 326 -21.00 2.62 36.71
CA ASN A 326 -21.90 1.80 35.90
C ASN A 326 -22.54 2.59 34.74
N ASP A 327 -22.83 3.87 34.94
CA ASP A 327 -23.33 4.74 33.88
C ASP A 327 -22.23 5.05 32.85
N GLU A 328 -21.00 5.37 33.30
CA GLU A 328 -19.83 5.51 32.42
C GLU A 328 -19.56 4.24 31.61
N LYS A 329 -19.71 3.06 32.22
CA LYS A 329 -19.59 1.77 31.55
C LYS A 329 -20.62 1.62 30.42
N LYS A 330 -21.89 2.00 30.65
CA LYS A 330 -22.94 1.94 29.62
C LYS A 330 -22.65 2.91 28.46
N GLU A 331 -22.15 4.10 28.76
CA GLU A 331 -21.72 5.06 27.72
C GLU A 331 -20.56 4.50 26.88
N LEU A 332 -19.59 3.84 27.50
CA LEU A 332 -18.50 3.14 26.81
C LEU A 332 -19.01 2.00 25.94
N GLU A 333 -19.95 1.18 26.43
CA GLU A 333 -20.56 0.09 25.64
C GLU A 333 -21.30 0.64 24.41
N GLN A 334 -22.02 1.76 24.57
CA GLN A 334 -22.69 2.45 23.46
C GLN A 334 -21.69 2.99 22.44
N MET A 335 -20.60 3.64 22.88
CA MET A 335 -19.55 4.11 21.98
C MET A 335 -18.85 2.95 21.23
N VAL A 336 -18.63 1.81 21.89
CA VAL A 336 -18.07 0.61 21.24
C VAL A 336 -19.00 0.09 20.15
N LYS A 337 -20.31 0.09 20.39
CA LYS A 337 -21.32 -0.29 19.39
C LYS A 337 -21.30 0.65 18.18
N GLU A 338 -21.28 1.96 18.40
CA GLU A 338 -21.20 2.95 17.32
C GLU A 338 -19.90 2.82 16.50
N LEU A 339 -18.77 2.57 17.15
CA LEU A 339 -17.50 2.30 16.47
C LEU A 339 -17.55 1.02 15.62
N SER A 340 -18.24 -0.02 16.11
CA SER A 340 -18.47 -1.25 15.34
C SER A 340 -19.30 -0.98 14.08
N ASP A 341 -20.39 -0.22 14.21
CA ASP A 341 -21.26 0.14 13.08
C ASP A 341 -20.52 1.00 12.03
N ILE A 342 -19.72 1.96 12.48
CA ILE A 342 -18.85 2.76 11.58
C ILE A 342 -17.83 1.85 10.87
N THR A 343 -17.24 0.89 11.58
CA THR A 343 -16.25 -0.04 11.02
C THR A 343 -16.88 -0.93 9.95
N LEU A 344 -18.09 -1.45 10.19
CA LEU A 344 -18.86 -2.19 9.19
C LEU A 344 -19.18 -1.32 7.96
N GLY A 345 -19.62 -0.08 8.18
CA GLY A 345 -19.89 0.85 7.08
C GLY A 345 -18.66 1.20 6.24
N ILE A 346 -17.47 1.31 6.85
CA ILE A 346 -16.20 1.50 6.13
C ILE A 346 -15.85 0.25 5.31
N GLN A 347 -16.06 -0.94 5.87
CA GLN A 347 -15.79 -2.20 5.19
C GLN A 347 -16.70 -2.39 3.96
N ASP A 348 -18.00 -2.06 4.06
CA ASP A 348 -18.92 -2.09 2.93
C ASP A 348 -18.52 -1.13 1.80
N ARG A 349 -18.07 0.08 2.15
CA ARG A 349 -17.56 1.05 1.16
C ARG A 349 -16.32 0.53 0.47
N LYS A 350 -15.39 -0.05 1.23
CA LYS A 350 -14.17 -0.68 0.70
C LYS A 350 -14.51 -1.80 -0.29
N ASP A 351 -15.46 -2.65 0.05
CA ASP A 351 -15.87 -3.76 -0.83
C ASP A 351 -16.56 -3.26 -2.10
N LYS A 352 -17.35 -2.18 -2.02
CA LYS A 352 -17.89 -1.48 -3.22
C LYS A 352 -16.77 -0.92 -4.11
N TYR A 353 -15.74 -0.28 -3.52
CA TYR A 353 -14.59 0.21 -4.29
C TYR A 353 -13.79 -0.92 -4.94
N ILE A 354 -13.56 -2.02 -4.22
CA ILE A 354 -12.88 -3.20 -4.77
C ILE A 354 -13.68 -3.77 -5.96
N LYS A 355 -15.00 -3.87 -5.85
CA LYS A 355 -15.87 -4.32 -6.94
C LYS A 355 -15.76 -3.40 -8.17
N MET A 356 -15.84 -2.09 -7.96
CA MET A 356 -15.70 -1.09 -9.04
C MET A 356 -14.34 -1.19 -9.75
N LEU A 357 -13.25 -1.36 -8.99
CA LEU A 357 -11.91 -1.52 -9.56
C LEU A 357 -11.77 -2.82 -10.36
N ARG A 358 -12.36 -3.93 -9.89
CA ARG A 358 -12.38 -5.19 -10.63
C ARG A 358 -13.14 -5.06 -11.95
N GLU A 359 -14.30 -4.42 -11.94
CA GLU A 359 -15.08 -4.15 -13.16
C GLU A 359 -14.31 -3.27 -14.15
N LYS A 360 -13.61 -2.23 -13.66
CA LYS A 360 -12.76 -1.38 -14.51
C LYS A 360 -11.58 -2.14 -15.10
N ASN A 361 -10.91 -3.00 -14.32
CA ASN A 361 -9.82 -3.84 -14.83
C ASN A 361 -10.31 -4.81 -15.91
N ILE A 362 -11.49 -5.42 -15.74
CA ILE A 362 -12.09 -6.29 -16.78
C ILE A 362 -12.34 -5.50 -18.07
N LYS A 363 -12.82 -4.24 -17.99
CA LYS A 363 -13.00 -3.38 -19.16
C LYS A 363 -11.68 -3.07 -19.86
N LEU A 364 -10.66 -2.67 -19.10
CA LEU A 364 -9.32 -2.38 -19.64
C LEU A 364 -8.67 -3.61 -20.27
N ASP A 365 -8.82 -4.80 -19.66
CA ASP A 365 -8.32 -6.06 -20.25
C ASP A 365 -9.02 -6.38 -21.57
N ASN A 366 -10.31 -6.10 -21.69
CA ASN A 366 -11.05 -6.28 -22.93
C ASN A 366 -10.63 -5.27 -24.00
N GLU A 367 -10.40 -4.00 -23.63
CA GLU A 367 -9.86 -2.98 -24.53
C GLU A 367 -8.45 -3.36 -25.02
N LEU A 368 -7.58 -3.85 -24.14
CA LEU A 368 -6.23 -4.30 -24.48
C LEU A 368 -6.27 -5.48 -25.46
N LYS A 369 -7.17 -6.46 -25.23
CA LYS A 369 -7.40 -7.56 -26.16
C LYS A 369 -7.87 -7.05 -27.53
N ASN A 370 -8.81 -6.11 -27.57
CA ASN A 370 -9.30 -5.54 -28.83
C ASN A 370 -8.21 -4.79 -29.58
N VAL A 371 -7.40 -3.97 -28.90
CA VAL A 371 -6.26 -3.27 -29.50
C VAL A 371 -5.22 -4.26 -30.01
N SER A 372 -4.91 -5.31 -29.25
CA SER A 372 -3.96 -6.35 -29.69
C SER A 372 -4.44 -7.07 -30.96
N PHE A 373 -5.73 -7.38 -31.03
CA PHE A 373 -6.35 -7.98 -32.20
C PHE A 373 -6.29 -7.04 -33.42
N SER A 374 -6.59 -5.75 -33.22
CA SER A 374 -6.49 -4.74 -34.29
C SER A 374 -5.06 -4.58 -34.80
N ARG A 375 -4.07 -4.55 -33.90
CA ARG A 375 -2.64 -4.48 -34.26
C ARG A 375 -2.23 -5.71 -35.09
N ASP A 376 -2.65 -6.90 -34.68
CA ASP A 376 -2.29 -8.13 -35.38
C ASP A 376 -2.97 -8.20 -36.76
N LYS A 377 -4.19 -7.69 -36.89
CA LYS A 377 -4.87 -7.51 -38.18
C LYS A 377 -4.12 -6.53 -39.09
N GLN A 378 -3.76 -5.35 -38.61
CA GLN A 378 -3.01 -4.35 -39.39
C GLN A 378 -1.62 -4.87 -39.79
N LYS A 379 -0.96 -5.65 -38.92
CA LYS A 379 0.31 -6.30 -39.24
C LYS A 379 0.15 -7.29 -40.40
N ALA A 380 -0.90 -8.10 -40.39
CA ALA A 380 -1.19 -9.02 -41.48
C ALA A 380 -1.46 -8.28 -42.81
N GLU A 381 -2.18 -7.15 -42.76
CA GLU A 381 -2.43 -6.29 -43.94
C GLU A 381 -1.12 -5.66 -44.48
N LEU A 382 -0.22 -5.21 -43.59
CA LEU A 382 1.11 -4.70 -43.96
C LEU A 382 1.98 -5.78 -44.59
N ASP A 383 2.00 -6.99 -44.03
CA ASP A 383 2.75 -8.12 -44.57
C ASP A 383 2.23 -8.50 -45.99
N GLU A 384 0.92 -8.39 -46.23
CA GLU A 384 0.32 -8.59 -47.56
C GLU A 384 0.73 -7.49 -48.56
N LEU A 385 0.74 -6.23 -48.12
CA LEU A 385 1.17 -5.09 -48.95
C LEU A 385 2.65 -5.15 -49.29
N ASP A 386 3.52 -5.50 -48.34
CA ASP A 386 4.96 -5.67 -48.58
C ASP A 386 5.23 -6.78 -49.61
N LYS A 387 4.45 -7.86 -49.56
CA LYS A 387 4.50 -8.91 -50.58
C LYS A 387 4.12 -8.38 -51.96
N LYS A 388 3.00 -7.64 -52.08
CA LYS A 388 2.57 -7.02 -53.35
C LYS A 388 3.61 -6.03 -53.88
N TYR A 389 4.24 -5.26 -52.99
CA TYR A 389 5.29 -4.31 -53.37
C TYR A 389 6.52 -5.02 -53.94
N LYS A 390 6.98 -6.11 -53.31
CA LYS A 390 8.08 -6.94 -53.82
C LYS A 390 7.75 -7.54 -55.19
N ASP A 391 6.54 -8.06 -55.37
CA ASP A 391 6.09 -8.59 -56.66
C ASP A 391 6.13 -7.51 -57.75
N LEU A 392 5.64 -6.29 -57.47
CA LEU A 392 5.70 -5.15 -58.40
C LEU A 392 7.14 -4.68 -58.68
N GLN A 393 8.01 -4.69 -57.67
CA GLN A 393 9.41 -4.32 -57.82
C GLN A 393 10.14 -5.31 -58.74
N ASP A 394 9.87 -6.60 -58.60
CA ASP A 394 10.40 -7.65 -59.47
C ASP A 394 9.90 -7.50 -60.91
N GLU A 395 8.62 -7.16 -61.10
CA GLU A 395 8.07 -6.84 -62.43
C GLU A 395 8.74 -5.61 -63.05
N HIS A 396 8.95 -4.55 -62.27
CA HIS A 396 9.64 -3.36 -62.74
C HIS A 396 11.09 -3.66 -63.15
N ILE A 397 11.82 -4.49 -62.39
CA ILE A 397 13.17 -4.94 -62.75
C ILE A 397 13.14 -5.75 -64.05
N LYS A 398 12.17 -6.66 -64.23
CA LYS A 398 11.97 -7.44 -65.47
C LYS A 398 11.66 -6.54 -66.68
N LEU A 399 10.84 -5.50 -66.52
CA LEU A 399 10.55 -4.53 -67.58
C LEU A 399 11.77 -3.69 -67.93
N ARG A 400 12.50 -3.20 -66.91
CA ARG A 400 13.74 -2.42 -67.10
C ARG A 400 14.80 -3.23 -67.84
N THR A 401 14.95 -4.51 -67.51
CA THR A 401 15.88 -5.41 -68.21
C THR A 401 15.46 -5.67 -69.66
N LYS A 402 14.16 -5.89 -69.93
CA LYS A 402 13.62 -5.98 -71.30
C LYS A 402 13.88 -4.70 -72.10
N LEU A 403 13.63 -3.53 -71.54
CA LEU A 403 13.91 -2.23 -72.18
C LEU A 403 15.39 -2.04 -72.51
N LYS A 404 16.29 -2.43 -71.58
CA LYS A 404 17.74 -2.41 -71.82
C LYS A 404 18.14 -3.34 -72.97
N SER A 405 17.56 -4.53 -73.08
CA SER A 405 17.83 -5.41 -74.21
C SER A 405 17.32 -4.82 -75.53
N TYR A 406 16.15 -4.19 -75.55
CA TYR A 406 15.62 -3.53 -76.74
C TYR A 406 16.49 -2.34 -77.19
N LYS A 407 16.93 -1.48 -76.26
CA LYS A 407 17.87 -0.38 -76.59
C LYS A 407 19.17 -0.90 -77.20
N LYS A 408 19.75 -1.97 -76.63
CA LYS A 408 20.97 -2.59 -77.16
C LYS A 408 20.79 -3.24 -78.52
N SER A 409 19.61 -3.78 -78.83
CA SER A 409 19.33 -4.35 -80.16
C SER A 409 19.05 -3.30 -81.24
N VAL A 410 18.70 -2.07 -80.86
CA VAL A 410 18.40 -0.97 -81.79
C VAL A 410 19.61 -0.04 -81.99
N SER A 411 20.55 0.04 -81.04
CA SER A 411 21.79 0.79 -81.21
C SER A 411 22.90 -0.03 -81.88
N THR A 412 22.74 -0.37 -83.15
CA THR A 412 23.88 -0.65 -84.04
C THR A 412 24.61 0.67 -84.35
N ASP A 413 25.27 1.22 -83.33
CA ASP A 413 25.87 2.56 -83.33
C ASP A 413 27.39 2.50 -83.17
N LEU A 414 28.07 1.96 -84.18
CA LEU A 414 29.51 2.17 -84.35
C LEU A 414 29.83 3.51 -85.04
N LEU A 415 28.82 4.32 -85.38
CA LEU A 415 28.97 5.58 -86.14
C LEU A 415 28.20 6.78 -85.58
N GLN A 416 27.46 6.67 -84.47
CA GLN A 416 26.78 7.84 -83.91
C GLN A 416 27.74 8.80 -83.22
N GLU A 417 27.81 10.03 -83.74
CA GLU A 417 28.47 11.15 -83.08
C GLU A 417 27.70 11.53 -81.81
N LYS A 418 28.32 11.32 -80.64
CA LYS A 418 27.78 11.73 -79.34
C LYS A 418 28.33 13.10 -78.97
N TYR A 419 27.55 13.92 -78.26
CA TYR A 419 28.01 15.21 -77.78
C TYR A 419 28.50 15.12 -76.33
N CYS A 420 29.69 15.65 -76.06
CA CYS A 420 30.24 15.65 -74.72
C CYS A 420 29.49 16.62 -73.80
N LYS A 421 28.95 16.16 -72.67
CA LYS A 421 28.26 17.04 -71.70
C LYS A 421 29.14 18.17 -71.17
N ASN A 422 30.45 17.95 -71.07
CA ASN A 422 31.37 18.89 -70.43
C ASN A 422 31.97 19.93 -71.38
N CYS A 423 32.28 19.56 -72.63
CA CYS A 423 32.89 20.48 -73.59
C CYS A 423 32.05 20.72 -74.85
N GLN A 424 30.87 20.08 -74.95
CA GLN A 424 29.92 20.15 -76.06
C GLN A 424 30.47 19.80 -77.45
N LYS A 425 31.68 19.25 -77.53
CA LYS A 425 32.26 18.78 -78.80
C LYS A 425 31.66 17.42 -79.17
N PRO A 426 31.34 17.19 -80.45
CA PRO A 426 30.99 15.86 -80.93
C PRO A 426 32.21 14.94 -80.81
N PHE A 427 31.98 13.70 -80.43
CA PHE A 427 32.99 12.66 -80.33
C PHE A 427 32.38 11.31 -80.73
N THR A 428 33.19 10.47 -81.35
CA THR A 428 32.87 9.05 -81.57
C THR A 428 33.53 8.22 -80.49
N GLU A 429 32.95 7.08 -80.11
CA GLU A 429 33.55 6.22 -79.08
C GLU A 429 34.95 5.72 -79.45
N ALA A 430 35.20 5.51 -80.75
CA ALA A 430 36.52 5.15 -81.27
C ALA A 430 37.60 6.23 -81.03
N ALA A 431 37.19 7.51 -80.95
CA ALA A 431 38.09 8.65 -80.70
C ALA A 431 38.08 9.11 -79.23
N ASN A 432 37.35 8.43 -78.32
CA ASN A 432 37.13 8.88 -76.95
C ASN A 432 38.20 8.39 -75.95
N PHE A 433 39.41 8.91 -76.09
CA PHE A 433 40.53 8.65 -75.17
C PHE A 433 40.45 9.48 -73.89
N ASN A 434 41.20 9.08 -72.84
CA ASN A 434 41.25 9.73 -71.52
C ASN A 434 41.61 11.23 -71.56
N TRP A 435 42.13 11.74 -72.67
CA TRP A 435 42.65 13.10 -72.82
C TRP A 435 41.88 13.94 -73.85
N SER A 436 40.80 13.40 -74.40
CA SER A 436 40.05 14.00 -75.52
C SER A 436 39.19 15.20 -75.08
N CYS A 437 38.63 15.16 -73.86
CA CYS A 437 37.89 16.28 -73.29
C CYS A 437 38.83 17.14 -72.44
N LYS A 438 39.14 18.34 -72.90
CA LYS A 438 39.87 19.36 -72.15
C LYS A 438 38.92 20.45 -71.67
N ARG A 439 38.86 20.68 -70.37
CA ARG A 439 38.02 21.74 -69.76
C ARG A 439 38.74 22.46 -68.62
N HIS A 440 38.36 23.69 -68.32
CA HIS A 440 38.76 24.37 -67.08
C HIS A 440 37.71 24.10 -66.01
N SER A 441 38.10 23.91 -64.74
CA SER A 441 37.13 23.79 -63.62
C SER A 441 36.54 25.14 -63.23
N SER A 442 37.32 26.21 -63.40
CA SER A 442 36.94 27.58 -63.05
C SER A 442 36.36 28.32 -64.25
N GLN A 443 35.42 29.24 -64.00
CA GLN A 443 34.97 30.21 -65.00
C GLN A 443 36.12 31.19 -65.35
N TYR A 444 36.14 31.66 -66.59
CA TYR A 444 37.12 32.65 -67.04
C TYR A 444 36.88 33.99 -66.34
N CYS A 445 37.88 34.51 -65.63
CA CYS A 445 37.80 35.79 -64.92
C CYS A 445 38.73 36.80 -65.61
N GLU A 446 38.14 37.61 -66.49
CA GLU A 446 38.65 38.75 -67.29
C GLU A 446 40.02 38.65 -68.00
N LYS A 447 41.01 37.91 -67.49
CA LYS A 447 42.32 37.67 -68.11
C LYS A 447 42.87 36.26 -67.92
N VAL A 448 42.41 35.49 -66.91
CA VAL A 448 43.00 34.20 -66.55
C VAL A 448 41.98 33.17 -66.05
N TYR A 449 42.22 31.89 -66.31
CA TYR A 449 41.53 30.78 -65.65
C TYR A 449 42.16 30.47 -64.30
N TRP A 450 41.38 30.51 -63.23
CA TRP A 450 41.86 30.22 -61.87
C TRP A 450 42.37 28.79 -61.67
N CYS A 451 41.91 27.81 -62.47
CA CYS A 451 42.36 26.42 -62.30
C CYS A 451 43.82 26.19 -62.69
N CYS A 452 44.40 26.97 -63.61
CA CYS A 452 45.69 26.65 -64.22
C CYS A 452 46.53 27.87 -64.62
N GLY A 453 46.03 29.09 -64.45
CA GLY A 453 46.77 30.30 -64.80
C GLY A 453 46.87 30.58 -66.30
N GLN A 454 46.22 29.81 -67.16
CA GLN A 454 46.24 30.07 -68.60
C GLN A 454 45.47 31.36 -68.95
N LYS A 455 46.08 32.16 -69.82
CA LYS A 455 45.57 33.46 -70.27
C LYS A 455 44.82 33.30 -71.60
N GLY A 456 43.74 34.05 -71.75
CA GLY A 456 42.86 34.02 -72.93
C GLY A 456 41.61 33.14 -72.76
N LYS A 457 40.48 33.59 -73.33
CA LYS A 457 39.19 32.88 -73.25
C LYS A 457 39.20 31.52 -73.95
N ASP A 458 40.06 31.34 -74.94
CA ASP A 458 40.13 30.13 -75.77
C ASP A 458 41.25 29.16 -75.36
N ALA A 459 41.87 29.37 -74.19
CA ALA A 459 42.96 28.54 -73.72
C ALA A 459 42.50 27.09 -73.47
N GLN A 460 43.31 26.09 -73.84
CA GLN A 460 42.93 24.68 -73.71
C GLN A 460 42.71 24.31 -72.24
N GLY A 461 41.63 23.60 -71.96
CA GLY A 461 41.26 23.19 -70.60
C GLY A 461 42.35 22.45 -69.83
N CYS A 462 42.51 22.79 -68.55
CA CYS A 462 43.48 22.22 -67.62
C CYS A 462 43.16 20.77 -67.18
N ILE A 463 41.88 20.37 -67.26
CA ILE A 463 41.39 19.05 -66.85
C ILE A 463 41.15 18.23 -68.11
N THR A 464 41.89 17.13 -68.23
CA THR A 464 41.71 16.11 -69.26
C THR A 464 40.84 14.98 -68.74
N SER A 465 39.77 14.63 -69.46
CA SER A 465 38.98 13.43 -69.19
C SER A 465 38.50 12.79 -70.49
N LYS A 466 37.94 11.57 -70.40
CA LYS A 466 37.08 11.06 -71.48
C LYS A 466 35.89 12.01 -71.67
N HIS A 467 35.39 12.10 -72.90
CA HIS A 467 34.07 12.67 -73.13
C HIS A 467 33.02 11.76 -72.50
N ILE A 468 32.09 12.35 -71.75
CA ILE A 468 30.96 11.66 -71.13
C ILE A 468 29.71 12.15 -71.85
N SER A 469 28.95 11.22 -72.44
CA SER A 469 27.65 11.55 -73.03
C SER A 469 26.63 11.85 -71.92
N VAL A 470 25.56 12.58 -72.26
CA VAL A 470 24.48 12.84 -71.30
C VAL A 470 23.87 11.52 -70.81
N GLU A 471 23.79 10.51 -71.69
CA GLU A 471 23.23 9.18 -71.44
C GLU A 471 24.13 8.33 -70.50
N ASP A 472 25.45 8.42 -70.62
CA ASP A 472 26.38 7.69 -69.74
C ASP A 472 26.35 8.21 -68.30
N LYS A 473 26.03 9.48 -68.10
CA LYS A 473 25.99 10.08 -66.75
C LYS A 473 24.84 9.52 -65.91
N GLU A 474 23.69 9.25 -66.52
CA GLU A 474 22.54 8.66 -65.82
C GLU A 474 22.82 7.22 -65.35
N LEU A 475 23.56 6.44 -66.15
CA LEU A 475 23.99 5.08 -65.78
C LEU A 475 24.96 5.06 -64.58
N ILE A 476 25.84 6.06 -64.48
CA ILE A 476 26.85 6.15 -63.41
C ILE A 476 26.25 6.73 -62.11
N GLU A 477 25.29 7.65 -62.18
CA GLU A 477 24.62 8.20 -60.99
C GLU A 477 23.66 7.18 -60.34
N ASP A 478 22.98 6.34 -61.12
CA ASP A 478 22.11 5.28 -60.59
C ASP A 478 22.86 4.18 -59.82
N SER A 479 24.14 3.97 -60.13
CA SER A 479 24.97 2.96 -59.44
C SER A 479 25.66 3.49 -58.18
N LYS A 480 25.72 4.82 -57.97
CA LYS A 480 26.34 5.44 -56.77
C LYS A 480 25.36 5.90 -55.69
N LYS A 481 24.05 5.99 -55.97
CA LYS A 481 23.04 6.45 -55.00
C LYS A 481 22.73 5.47 -53.85
N ASN A 482 23.21 4.22 -53.89
CA ASN A 482 22.90 3.21 -52.87
C ASN A 482 23.91 3.08 -51.71
N GLN A 483 24.93 3.92 -51.61
CA GLN A 483 25.81 3.97 -50.45
C GLN A 483 25.77 5.36 -49.81
N VAL A 484 24.70 5.63 -49.06
CA VAL A 484 24.72 6.72 -48.08
C VAL A 484 25.73 6.32 -47.01
N ILE A 485 26.92 6.93 -47.04
CA ILE A 485 27.96 6.71 -46.04
C ILE A 485 27.45 7.31 -44.73
N VAL A 486 26.98 6.44 -43.82
CA VAL A 486 26.54 6.84 -42.48
C VAL A 486 27.78 7.03 -41.60
N PHE A 487 27.97 8.27 -41.11
CA PHE A 487 29.00 8.62 -40.14
C PHE A 487 28.45 8.52 -38.72
N CYS A 488 29.21 7.89 -37.81
CA CYS A 488 28.83 7.81 -36.40
C CYS A 488 28.94 9.18 -35.72
N SER A 489 27.90 9.63 -35.02
CA SER A 489 27.87 10.92 -34.33
C SER A 489 28.84 11.03 -33.16
N SER A 490 29.27 9.91 -32.55
CA SER A 490 30.20 9.91 -31.41
C SER A 490 31.67 9.94 -31.83
N CYS A 491 32.08 9.13 -32.81
CA CYS A 491 33.49 9.02 -33.21
C CYS A 491 33.80 9.57 -34.61
N ARG A 492 32.78 9.94 -35.40
CA ARG A 492 32.85 10.38 -36.81
C ARG A 492 33.44 9.37 -37.78
N ASN A 493 33.65 8.12 -37.37
CA ASN A 493 34.06 7.05 -38.29
C ASN A 493 32.85 6.51 -39.06
N GLN A 494 33.11 6.06 -40.29
CA GLN A 494 32.12 5.45 -41.18
C GLN A 494 31.81 3.99 -40.79
N GLY A 495 30.58 3.53 -41.09
CA GLY A 495 30.24 2.11 -41.09
C GLY A 495 29.66 1.53 -39.80
N HIS A 496 29.27 2.36 -38.83
CA HIS A 496 28.52 1.89 -37.65
C HIS A 496 27.58 2.99 -37.12
N SER A 497 26.52 2.55 -36.44
CA SER A 497 25.56 3.42 -35.75
C SER A 497 26.07 3.87 -34.37
N LEU A 498 25.45 4.88 -33.76
CA LEU A 498 25.81 5.35 -32.41
C LEU A 498 25.77 4.22 -31.36
N SER A 499 24.84 3.28 -31.50
CA SER A 499 24.69 2.10 -30.63
C SER A 499 25.81 1.07 -30.77
N GLU A 500 26.54 1.08 -31.89
CA GLU A 500 27.62 0.13 -32.20
C GLU A 500 29.00 0.81 -32.13
N CYS A 501 29.05 2.03 -31.57
CA CYS A 501 30.29 2.78 -31.48
C CYS A 501 31.22 2.18 -30.43
N PRO A 502 32.45 1.76 -30.80
CA PRO A 502 33.41 1.24 -29.83
C PRO A 502 34.01 2.34 -28.94
N LYS A 503 33.72 3.61 -29.21
CA LYS A 503 34.19 4.76 -28.44
C LYS A 503 33.14 5.11 -27.38
N ASP A 504 33.49 4.91 -26.11
CA ASP A 504 32.62 5.24 -24.98
C ASP A 504 32.29 6.75 -25.00
N PRO A 505 31.02 7.16 -25.07
CA PRO A 505 30.62 8.56 -25.09
C PRO A 505 31.01 9.34 -23.83
N ASN A 506 31.36 8.67 -22.72
CA ASN A 506 31.84 9.31 -21.50
C ASN A 506 33.37 9.48 -21.44
N ALA A 507 34.12 8.97 -22.40
CA ALA A 507 35.57 9.16 -22.45
C ALA A 507 35.90 10.55 -23.01
N ARG A 508 36.63 11.37 -22.24
CA ARG A 508 37.05 12.70 -22.70
C ARG A 508 38.04 12.56 -23.87
N SER A 509 37.75 13.22 -24.99
CA SER A 509 38.72 13.35 -26.08
C SER A 509 39.96 14.11 -25.59
N HIS A 510 41.15 13.55 -25.80
CA HIS A 510 42.49 14.11 -25.51
C HIS A 510 43.11 13.86 -24.11
N PHE A 511 42.66 12.84 -23.36
CA PHE A 511 43.34 12.44 -22.11
C PHE A 511 44.20 11.18 -22.31
N ASP A 512 45.25 11.06 -21.51
CA ASP A 512 46.04 9.83 -21.40
C ASP A 512 45.12 8.69 -20.94
N PRO A 513 45.04 7.57 -21.69
CA PRO A 513 44.25 6.41 -21.30
C PRO A 513 44.49 5.94 -19.86
N ALA A 514 45.71 6.10 -19.34
CA ALA A 514 46.04 5.70 -17.97
C ALA A 514 45.39 6.61 -16.91
N GLU A 515 45.42 7.93 -17.13
CA GLU A 515 44.78 8.89 -16.23
C GLU A 515 43.26 8.78 -16.26
N GLU A 516 42.68 8.51 -17.43
CA GLU A 516 41.22 8.35 -17.57
C GLU A 516 40.73 7.05 -16.93
N LEU A 517 41.50 5.96 -17.02
CA LEU A 517 41.22 4.73 -16.27
C LEU A 517 41.30 4.97 -14.76
N ALA A 518 42.30 5.71 -14.28
CA ALA A 518 42.40 6.07 -12.87
C ALA A 518 41.21 6.91 -12.41
N ARG A 519 40.75 7.88 -13.21
CA ARG A 519 39.55 8.70 -12.93
C ARG A 519 38.29 7.84 -12.85
N ILE A 520 38.08 6.93 -13.80
CA ILE A 520 36.91 6.03 -13.82
C ILE A 520 36.94 5.12 -12.59
N GLU A 521 38.11 4.59 -12.23
CA GLU A 521 38.27 3.71 -11.07
C GLU A 521 38.05 4.48 -9.76
N ASP A 522 38.50 5.73 -9.67
CA ASP A 522 38.28 6.60 -8.52
C ASP A 522 36.81 7.02 -8.40
N TYR A 523 36.12 7.24 -9.53
CA TYR A 523 34.67 7.42 -9.56
C TYR A 523 33.92 6.17 -9.07
N ALA A 524 34.38 4.97 -9.45
CA ALA A 524 33.79 3.70 -9.03
C ALA A 524 34.02 3.44 -7.52
N LYS A 525 35.22 3.77 -7.00
CA LYS A 525 35.58 3.67 -5.57
C LYS A 525 34.77 4.67 -4.72
N ASN A 526 34.63 5.91 -5.21
CA ASN A 526 33.88 6.98 -4.51
C ASN A 526 32.36 6.91 -4.70
N ARG A 527 31.84 6.06 -5.57
CA ARG A 527 30.39 5.86 -5.79
C ARG A 527 29.64 5.51 -4.50
N LYS A 528 30.26 4.76 -3.59
CA LYS A 528 29.66 4.42 -2.28
C LYS A 528 29.55 5.65 -1.37
N LYS A 529 30.52 6.56 -1.43
CA LYS A 529 30.54 7.81 -0.65
C LYS A 529 29.50 8.81 -1.18
N MET A 530 29.40 8.98 -2.51
CA MET A 530 28.35 9.81 -3.11
C MET A 530 26.93 9.26 -2.86
N ASN A 531 26.76 7.93 -2.83
CA ASN A 531 25.47 7.33 -2.44
C ASN A 531 25.14 7.56 -0.96
N ALA A 532 26.14 7.58 -0.07
CA ALA A 532 25.96 7.92 1.33
C ALA A 532 25.60 9.41 1.50
N ASP A 533 26.25 10.31 0.77
CA ASP A 533 25.95 11.74 0.78
C ASP A 533 24.56 12.03 0.19
N SER A 534 24.16 11.32 -0.88
CA SER A 534 22.80 11.36 -1.44
C SER A 534 21.75 10.87 -0.43
N TYR A 535 22.06 9.82 0.34
CA TYR A 535 21.19 9.33 1.41
C TYR A 535 21.06 10.35 2.55
N MET A 536 22.16 10.99 2.96
CA MET A 536 22.16 12.04 3.98
C MET A 536 21.37 13.28 3.53
N LEU A 537 21.48 13.65 2.25
CA LEU A 537 20.69 14.73 1.66
C LEU A 537 19.20 14.39 1.65
N LYS A 538 18.82 13.17 1.25
CA LYS A 538 17.43 12.68 1.34
C LYS A 538 16.90 12.72 2.77
N ARG A 539 17.71 12.31 3.76
CA ARG A 539 17.35 12.37 5.19
C ARG A 539 17.12 13.80 5.66
N LYS A 540 17.92 14.77 5.18
CA LYS A 540 17.74 16.20 5.48
C LYS A 540 16.43 16.75 4.89
N PHE A 541 16.11 16.39 3.64
CA PHE A 541 14.84 16.78 3.00
C PHE A 541 13.62 16.19 3.73
N ILE A 542 13.68 14.92 4.13
CA ILE A 542 12.60 14.28 4.93
C ILE A 542 12.45 14.98 6.29
N GLY A 543 13.56 15.35 6.94
CA GLY A 543 13.54 16.12 8.18
C GLY A 543 12.85 17.48 8.04
N MET A 544 13.13 18.20 6.95
CA MET A 544 12.46 19.48 6.65
C MET A 544 10.97 19.30 6.36
N ALA A 545 10.57 18.25 5.64
CA ALA A 545 9.17 17.93 5.39
C ALA A 545 8.41 17.63 6.69
N MET A 546 9.00 16.81 7.58
CA MET A 546 8.45 16.52 8.91
C MET A 546 8.29 17.76 9.78
N GLN A 547 9.23 18.71 9.73
CA GLN A 547 9.08 19.98 10.45
C GLN A 547 7.94 20.84 9.90
N ARG A 548 7.71 20.86 8.59
CA ARG A 548 6.56 21.55 7.99
C ARG A 548 5.23 20.94 8.43
N ILE A 549 5.15 19.60 8.45
CA ILE A 549 3.97 18.87 8.94
C ILE A 549 3.70 19.17 10.42
N LYS A 550 4.74 19.20 11.26
CA LYS A 550 4.58 19.57 12.68
C LYS A 550 4.07 21.01 12.86
N LYS A 551 4.49 21.95 12.01
CA LYS A 551 4.00 23.34 12.03
C LYS A 551 2.54 23.44 11.58
N SER A 552 2.11 22.66 10.58
CA SER A 552 0.69 22.60 10.20
C SER A 552 -0.17 21.96 11.29
N ASP A 553 0.31 20.92 11.97
CA ASP A 553 -0.42 20.28 13.08
C ASP A 553 -0.64 21.23 14.27
N THR A 554 0.33 22.12 14.55
CA THR A 554 0.15 23.14 15.59
C THR A 554 -0.90 24.19 15.21
N ILE A 555 -1.01 24.55 13.93
CA ILE A 555 -2.04 25.49 13.44
C ILE A 555 -3.43 24.84 13.55
N ILE A 556 -3.56 23.59 13.12
CA ILE A 556 -4.82 22.83 13.20
C ILE A 556 -5.25 22.64 14.65
N LYS A 557 -4.31 22.34 15.57
CA LYS A 557 -4.63 22.23 17.01
C LYS A 557 -5.14 23.55 17.58
N ASN A 558 -4.53 24.67 17.21
CA ASN A 558 -4.98 25.98 17.67
C ASN A 558 -6.38 26.34 17.12
N GLU A 559 -6.71 25.97 15.88
CA GLU A 559 -8.06 26.16 15.32
C GLU A 559 -9.12 25.28 16.00
N ILE A 560 -8.77 24.04 16.33
CA ILE A 560 -9.66 23.12 17.07
C ILE A 560 -9.88 23.63 18.51
N GLU A 561 -8.86 24.17 19.15
CA GLU A 561 -8.95 24.73 20.50
C GLU A 561 -9.79 26.03 20.51
N LEU A 562 -9.65 26.86 19.48
CA LEU A 562 -10.49 28.04 19.27
C LEU A 562 -11.97 27.66 19.04
N SER A 563 -12.21 26.61 18.24
CA SER A 563 -13.57 26.08 18.00
C SER A 563 -14.19 25.49 19.28
N ARG A 564 -13.39 24.83 20.12
CA ARG A 564 -13.83 24.33 21.45
C ARG A 564 -14.18 25.48 22.39
N LEU A 565 -13.41 26.57 22.40
CA LEU A 565 -13.71 27.75 23.21
C LEU A 565 -15.01 28.44 22.76
N GLN A 566 -15.27 28.48 21.45
CA GLN A 566 -16.54 28.98 20.92
C GLN A 566 -17.72 28.07 21.32
N HIS A 567 -17.57 26.75 21.22
CA HIS A 567 -18.60 25.81 21.68
C HIS A 567 -18.87 25.90 23.19
N LYS A 568 -17.84 26.16 24.01
CA LYS A 568 -17.99 26.31 25.46
C LYS A 568 -18.83 27.54 25.83
N ARG A 569 -18.79 28.62 25.03
CA ARG A 569 -19.67 29.79 25.20
C ARG A 569 -21.12 29.46 24.85
N VAL A 570 -21.36 28.77 23.73
CA VAL A 570 -22.71 28.34 23.33
C VAL A 570 -23.35 27.42 24.38
N PHE A 571 -22.58 26.49 24.95
CA PHE A 571 -23.07 25.63 26.02
C PHE A 571 -23.38 26.38 27.32
N SER A 572 -22.65 27.46 27.63
CA SER A 572 -22.94 28.28 28.81
C SER A 572 -24.27 29.03 28.68
N ASP A 573 -24.65 29.43 27.47
CA ASP A 573 -25.94 30.09 27.21
C ASP A 573 -27.09 29.08 27.26
N ILE A 574 -26.90 27.87 26.74
CA ILE A 574 -27.89 26.78 26.84
C ILE A 574 -28.13 26.38 28.31
N MET A 575 -27.07 26.30 29.12
CA MET A 575 -27.19 25.98 30.54
C MET A 575 -27.89 27.10 31.33
N ARG A 576 -27.72 28.36 30.90
CA ARG A 576 -28.45 29.51 31.46
C ARG A 576 -29.95 29.43 31.14
N TYR A 577 -30.30 29.18 29.88
CA TYR A 577 -31.70 28.96 29.46
C TYR A 577 -32.35 27.78 30.19
N LYS A 578 -31.63 26.68 30.38
CA LYS A 578 -32.13 25.53 31.15
C LYS A 578 -32.42 25.92 32.60
N LYS A 579 -31.57 26.75 33.22
CA LYS A 579 -31.76 27.23 34.59
C LYS A 579 -32.93 28.21 34.70
N GLU A 580 -33.11 29.08 33.70
CA GLU A 580 -34.26 29.98 33.60
C GLU A 580 -35.58 29.21 33.43
N ILE A 581 -35.62 28.15 32.61
CA ILE A 581 -36.79 27.28 32.46
C ILE A 581 -37.14 26.56 33.76
N ILE A 582 -36.14 26.05 34.48
CA ILE A 582 -36.36 25.37 35.77
C ILE A 582 -36.90 26.35 36.82
N ASN A 583 -36.38 27.58 36.86
CA ASN A 583 -36.90 28.60 37.76
C ASN A 583 -38.34 29.00 37.41
N PHE A 584 -38.65 29.15 36.13
CA PHE A 584 -40.01 29.44 35.65
C PHE A 584 -41.01 28.33 36.04
N GLN A 585 -40.59 27.06 35.97
CA GLN A 585 -41.40 25.93 36.43
C GLN A 585 -41.54 25.86 37.96
N SER A 586 -40.60 26.41 38.72
CA SER A 586 -40.67 26.38 40.19
C SER A 586 -41.54 27.50 40.79
N GLU A 587 -41.71 28.62 40.08
CA GLU A 587 -42.47 29.78 40.58
C GLU A 587 -43.97 29.71 40.25
N ASP A 588 -44.37 29.11 39.11
CA ASP A 588 -45.79 29.10 38.68
C ASP A 588 -46.59 27.84 39.10
N ILE A 589 -45.91 26.76 39.51
CA ILE A 589 -46.58 25.51 39.90
C ILE A 589 -47.20 25.55 41.31
N PRO A 590 -46.65 26.27 42.32
CA PRO A 590 -47.27 26.34 43.65
C PRO A 590 -48.60 27.11 43.68
N GLU A 591 -48.83 28.08 42.79
CA GLU A 591 -50.08 28.85 42.77
C GLU A 591 -51.26 28.07 42.18
N LEU A 592 -51.00 27.16 41.23
CA LEU A 592 -52.03 26.28 40.65
C LEU A 592 -52.48 25.15 41.58
N PHE A 593 -51.66 24.76 42.56
CA PHE A 593 -52.03 23.75 43.56
C PHE A 593 -52.74 24.33 44.78
N ASN A 594 -52.68 25.65 45.01
CA ASN A 594 -53.39 26.30 46.10
C ASN A 594 -54.80 26.81 45.72
N SER A 595 -55.23 26.60 44.47
CA SER A 595 -56.57 26.98 43.98
C SER A 595 -57.50 25.79 43.73
N PHE A 596 -57.18 24.59 44.24
CA PHE A 596 -58.03 23.38 44.16
C PHE A 596 -58.44 22.87 45.54
#